data_AF-A0A154R222-F1
#
_entry.id   AF-A0A154R222-F1
#
_cell.length_a   1.000
_cell.length_b   1.000
_cell.length_c   1.000
_cell.angle_alpha   90.00
_cell.angle_beta   90.00
_cell.angle_gamma   90.00
#
_symmetry.space_group_name_H-M   'P 1'
#
loop_
_entity.id
_entity.type
_entity.pdbx_description
1 polymer ?
#
loop_
_entity_poly.entity_id
_entity_poly.type
_entity_poly.pdbx_seq_one_letter_code
_entity_poly.pdbx_strand_id
1 'polypeptide(L)' 'MEQIKCIIVGGPQHGLVLRHPWDRRRPVPLCVTAADGEPCVVAARRHDRSMRPHYLLLHPRATGEQILTMLAA' A
#
# COMPACT_ATOMS: atom_id res chain seq x y z
N MET A 1 18.71 -1.90 4.52
CA MET A 1 17.52 -2.25 3.72
C MET A 1 16.42 -2.56 4.71
N GLU A 2 15.34 -1.79 4.71
CA GLU A 2 14.23 -1.97 5.65
C GLU A 2 13.09 -2.70 4.94
N GLN A 3 12.22 -3.37 5.70
CA GLN A 3 10.96 -3.87 5.14
C GLN A 3 9.83 -2.98 5.63
N ILE A 4 9.09 -2.38 4.70
CA ILE A 4 7.90 -1.60 5.01
C ILE A 4 6.66 -2.44 4.75
N LYS A 5 5.64 -2.26 5.59
CA LYS A 5 4.35 -2.92 5.38
C LYS A 5 3.55 -2.12 4.37
N CYS A 6 3.03 -2.79 3.36
CA CYS A 6 2.15 -2.20 2.36
C CYS A 6 0.82 -2.94 2.38
N ILE A 7 -0.28 -2.25 2.07
CA ILE A 7 -1.59 -2.84 1.94
C ILE A 7 -2.19 -2.39 0.61
N ILE A 8 -2.58 -3.33 -0.24
CA ILE A 8 -3.28 -3.02 -1.49
C ILE A 8 -4.71 -2.64 -1.16
N VAL A 9 -5.19 -1.56 -1.75
CA VAL A 9 -6.54 -1.05 -1.61
C VAL A 9 -7.18 -1.06 -2.98
N GLY A 10 -8.17 -1.94 -3.14
CA GLY A 10 -8.94 -2.09 -4.37
C GLY A 10 -8.40 -3.20 -5.27
N GLY A 11 -9.12 -3.43 -6.37
CA GLY A 11 -8.78 -4.49 -7.31
C GLY A 11 -8.89 -5.90 -6.71
N PRO A 12 -8.30 -6.91 -7.37
CA PRO A 12 -8.40 -8.32 -6.98
C PRO A 12 -7.73 -8.64 -5.64
N GLN A 13 -6.79 -7.80 -5.20
CA GLN A 13 -5.98 -8.01 -4.00
C GLN A 13 -6.28 -6.99 -2.89
N HIS A 14 -7.48 -6.40 -2.88
CA HIS A 14 -7.90 -5.51 -1.81
C HIS A 14 -7.68 -6.15 -0.42
N GLY A 15 -7.01 -5.41 0.48
CA GLY A 15 -6.66 -5.86 1.83
C GLY A 15 -5.39 -6.71 1.92
N LEU A 16 -4.75 -7.07 0.80
CA LEU A 16 -3.53 -7.86 0.82
C LEU A 16 -2.39 -7.08 1.48
N VAL A 17 -1.80 -7.68 2.51
CA VAL A 17 -0.66 -7.14 3.23
C VAL A 17 0.64 -7.70 2.67
N LEU A 18 1.54 -6.81 2.27
CA LEU A 18 2.84 -7.14 1.69
C LEU A 18 3.96 -6.52 2.53
N ARG A 19 5.15 -7.13 2.47
CA ARG A 19 6.38 -6.50 2.96
C ARG A 19 7.25 -6.16 1.77
N HIS A 20 7.51 -4.88 1.56
CA HIS A 20 8.31 -4.40 0.45
C HIS A 20 9.69 -3.96 0.94
N PRO A 21 10.79 -4.38 0.29
CA PRO A 21 12.11 -3.86 0.58
C PRO A 21 12.15 -2.36 0.25
N TRP A 22 12.50 -1.54 1.23
CA TRP A 22 12.63 -0.10 1.07
C TRP A 22 14.06 0.34 1.34
N ASP A 23 14.63 1.06 0.38
CA ASP A 23 15.91 1.73 0.54
C ASP A 23 15.70 3.23 0.75
N ARG A 24 15.85 3.69 2.00
CA ARG A 24 15.76 5.12 2.32
C ARG A 24 16.78 5.99 1.56
N ARG A 25 17.89 5.41 1.10
CA ARG A 25 18.93 6.12 0.34
C ARG A 25 18.56 6.32 -1.13
N ARG A 26 17.54 5.62 -1.61
CA ARG A 26 17.03 5.69 -2.98
C ARG A 26 15.52 5.85 -2.95
N PRO A 27 15.00 7.10 -2.87
CA PRO A 27 13.57 7.34 -2.83
C PRO A 27 12.95 7.09 -4.22
N VAL A 28 12.76 5.83 -4.55
CA VAL A 28 11.96 5.41 -5.71
C VAL A 28 10.48 5.44 -5.31
N PRO A 29 9.55 5.87 -6.18
CA PRO A 29 8.13 5.78 -5.89
C PRO A 29 7.76 4.32 -5.56
N LEU A 30 7.16 4.10 -4.40
CA LEU A 30 6.73 2.77 -4.00
C LEU A 30 5.55 2.34 -4.88
N CYS A 31 5.81 1.33 -5.71
CA CYS A 31 4.86 0.77 -6.65
C CYS A 31 4.95 -0.77 -6.59
N VAL A 32 3.80 -1.44 -6.57
CA VAL A 32 3.70 -2.90 -6.61
C VAL A 32 2.71 -3.28 -7.70
N THR A 33 3.09 -4.22 -8.55
CA THR A 33 2.19 -4.80 -9.56
C THR A 33 1.23 -5.77 -8.88
N ALA A 34 -0.07 -5.55 -9.04
CA ALA A 34 -1.10 -6.46 -8.57
C ALA A 34 -1.18 -7.72 -9.46
N ALA A 35 -1.94 -8.71 -9.03
CA ALA A 35 -2.09 -9.99 -9.74
C ALA A 35 -2.73 -9.87 -11.13
N ASP A 36 -3.47 -8.80 -11.40
CA ASP A 36 -4.02 -8.47 -12.72
C ASP A 36 -3.05 -7.67 -13.60
N GLY A 37 -1.81 -7.45 -13.15
CA GLY A 37 -0.78 -6.74 -13.90
C GLY A 37 -0.81 -5.22 -13.73
N GLU A 38 -1.79 -4.68 -13.00
CA GLU A 38 -1.94 -3.24 -12.82
C GLU A 38 -1.01 -2.70 -11.72
N PRO A 39 -0.41 -1.51 -11.91
CA PRO A 39 0.46 -0.90 -10.92
C PRO A 39 -0.35 -0.28 -9.77
N CYS A 40 -0.11 -0.75 -8.55
CA CYS A 40 -0.61 -0.14 -7.33
C CYS A 40 0.41 0.84 -6.76
N VAL A 41 0.01 2.11 -6.59
CA VAL A 41 0.90 3.20 -6.17
C VAL A 41 0.59 3.67 -4.76
N VAL A 42 1.61 4.14 -4.03
CA VAL A 42 1.37 4.74 -2.70
C VAL A 42 0.48 5.96 -2.80
N ALA A 43 -0.59 5.97 -2.00
CA ALA A 43 -1.46 7.12 -1.84
C ALA A 43 -1.51 7.64 -0.41
N ALA A 44 -1.25 6.79 0.58
CA ALA A 44 -1.27 7.20 1.98
C ALA A 44 -0.23 6.43 2.81
N ARG A 45 0.21 7.09 3.88
CA ARG A 45 1.03 6.49 4.93
C ARG A 45 0.26 6.56 6.25
N ARG A 46 0.20 5.44 6.94
CA ARG A 46 -0.41 5.29 8.26
C ARG A 46 0.62 4.73 9.24
N HIS A 47 0.31 4.79 10.53
CA HIS A 47 1.11 4.17 11.57
C HIS A 47 0.22 3.22 12.36
N ASP A 48 0.75 2.05 12.73
CA ASP A 48 0.06 1.19 13.68
C ASP A 48 0.16 1.70 15.11
N ARG A 49 -0.45 0.97 16.06
CA ARG A 49 -0.40 1.28 17.50
C ARG A 49 1.02 1.31 18.07
N SER A 50 1.98 0.69 17.40
CA SER A 50 3.41 0.71 17.76
C SER A 50 4.19 1.77 16.98
N MET A 51 3.51 2.73 16.35
CA MET A 51 4.08 3.80 15.53
C MET A 51 4.90 3.30 14.33
N ARG A 52 4.66 2.07 13.86
CA ARG A 52 5.34 1.52 12.68
C ARG A 52 4.64 1.98 11.41
N PRO A 53 5.37 2.51 10.42
CA PRO A 53 4.77 3.04 9.20
C PRO A 53 4.28 1.92 8.29
N HIS A 54 3.02 2.00 7.88
CA HIS A 54 2.39 1.15 6.89
C HIS A 54 1.89 2.02 5.73
N TYR A 55 2.01 1.54 4.50
CA TYR A 55 1.64 2.27 3.30
C TYR A 55 0.39 1.67 2.66
N LEU A 56 -0.52 2.52 2.20
CA LEU A 56 -1.66 2.10 1.40
C LEU A 56 -1.33 2.30 -0.07
N LEU A 57 -1.42 1.21 -0.85
CA LEU A 57 -1.21 1.17 -2.28
C LEU A 57 -2.57 1.16 -2.98
N LEU A 58 -2.89 2.19 -3.76
CA LEU A 58 -4.14 2.26 -4.50
C LEU A 58 -4.02 1.50 -5.82
N HIS A 59 -4.92 0.55 -6.02
CA HIS A 59 -5.18 -0.04 -7.31
C HIS A 59 -5.97 0.95 -8.20
N PRO A 60 -5.75 1.00 -9.53
CA PRO A 60 -6.50 1.90 -10.43
C PRO A 60 -8.02 1.72 -10.37
N ARG A 61 -8.48 0.52 -10.00
CA ARG A 61 -9.89 0.14 -9.85
C ARG A 61 -10.40 0.23 -8.40
N ALA A 62 -9.69 0.90 -7.49
CA ALA A 62 -10.14 1.08 -6.11
C ALA A 62 -11.41 1.95 -6.06
N THR A 63 -12.42 1.50 -5.32
CA THR A 63 -13.64 2.30 -5.12
C THR A 63 -13.49 3.25 -3.93
N GLY A 64 -14.25 4.35 -3.92
CA GLY A 64 -14.24 5.30 -2.80
C GLY A 64 -14.55 4.66 -1.45
N GLU A 65 -15.49 3.71 -1.42
CA GLU A 65 -15.81 2.93 -0.23
C GLU A 65 -14.60 2.14 0.29
N GLN A 66 -13.93 1.39 -0.58
CA GLN A 66 -12.72 0.64 -0.23
C GLN A 66 -11.60 1.53 0.32
N ILE A 67 -11.44 2.71 -0.27
CA ILE A 67 -10.45 3.70 0.17
C ILE A 67 -10.81 4.21 1.58
N LEU A 68 -12.06 4.63 1.79
CA LEU A 68 -12.53 5.17 3.05
C LEU A 68 -12.45 4.14 4.17
N THR A 69 -12.87 2.89 3.93
CA THR A 69 -12.77 1.80 4.90
C THR A 69 -11.32 1.59 5.34
N MET A 70 -10.37 1.58 4.40
CA MET A 70 -8.96 1.36 4.70
C MET A 70 -8.27 2.56 5.35
N LEU A 71 -8.78 3.78 5.15
CA LEU A 71 -8.30 4.97 5.85
C LEU A 71 -8.83 5.04 7.29
N ALA A 72 -10.08 4.60 7.52
CA ALA A 72 -10.75 4.67 8.82
C ALA A 72 -10.32 3.56 9.81
N ALA A 73 -9.78 2.44 9.35
CA ALA A 73 -9.47 1.24 10.15
C ALA A 73 -8.16 1.33 10.94
#